data_AF-A0A7Y3WZK5-F1
#
_entry.id   AF-A0A7Y3WZK5-F1
#
_cell.length_a   1.000
_cell.length_b   1.000
_cell.length_c   1.000
_cell.angle_alpha   90.00
_cell.angle_beta   90.00
_cell.angle_gamma   90.00
#
_symmetry.space_group_name_H-M   'P 1'
#
loop_
_entity.id
_entity.type
_entity.pdbx_description
1 polymer ?
#
loop_
_entity_poly.entity_id
_entity_poly.type
_entity_poly.pdbx_seq_one_letter_code
_entity_poly.pdbx_strand_id
1 'polypeptide(L)'
;MKSLTSLALFASVALFSLPTFAQDKPTETAIQQAPEIVEIYTADDAAAVLNARILALKTVMALNDDQQKNWDTVEKAIRDIAGKAAERKLERSKAKPPGNIADILERTADAEITRGEELKKLTVAMKPLVESLTFAQQMRIPSFLGMKESSNGLAQPTSELWIFEEEQ
;
A
#
# COMPACT_ATOMS: atom_id res chain seq x y z
N MET A 1 83.53 -26.02 27.54
CA MET A 1 84.58 -25.78 26.53
C MET A 1 83.92 -25.15 25.29
N LYS A 2 84.33 -23.91 24.95
CA LYS A 2 84.46 -23.29 23.60
C LYS A 2 83.24 -23.38 22.66
N SER A 3 82.35 -22.37 22.57
CA SER A 3 82.40 -21.08 21.81
C SER A 3 82.15 -21.20 20.31
N LEU A 4 81.27 -20.34 19.74
CA LEU A 4 81.45 -19.44 18.55
C LEU A 4 80.09 -19.16 17.83
N THR A 5 79.52 -17.97 18.04
CA THR A 5 79.43 -16.80 17.10
C THR A 5 78.38 -16.83 15.98
N SER A 6 77.40 -15.93 16.16
CA SER A 6 76.62 -15.08 15.24
C SER A 6 76.70 -15.26 13.71
N LEU A 7 75.53 -15.14 13.08
CA LEU A 7 75.36 -14.32 11.89
C LEU A 7 74.00 -13.59 11.93
N ALA A 8 74.05 -12.27 11.97
CA ALA A 8 72.89 -11.39 11.81
C ALA A 8 72.69 -11.11 10.31
N LEU A 9 71.44 -11.11 9.87
CA LEU A 9 71.05 -10.48 8.61
C LEU A 9 69.84 -9.57 8.87
N PHE A 10 70.08 -8.27 8.78
CA PHE A 10 69.04 -7.24 8.72
C PHE A 10 68.61 -7.05 7.27
N ALA A 11 67.31 -7.04 7.00
CA ALA A 11 66.73 -6.39 5.82
C ALA A 11 65.27 -5.99 6.08
N SER A 12 65.11 -4.75 6.54
CA SER A 12 64.06 -3.77 6.23
C SER A 12 62.60 -4.25 6.10
N VAL A 13 61.83 -4.10 7.18
CA VAL A 13 60.37 -3.99 7.12
C VAL A 13 60.02 -2.54 6.77
N ALA A 14 59.33 -2.34 5.66
CA ALA A 14 58.77 -1.05 5.28
C ALA A 14 57.68 -0.65 6.29
N LEU A 15 57.90 0.48 6.96
CA LEU A 15 56.92 1.15 7.82
C LEU A 15 55.80 1.73 6.95
N PHE A 16 54.70 1.00 6.78
CA PHE A 16 53.44 1.64 6.42
C PHE A 16 52.82 2.20 7.71
N SER A 17 52.81 3.53 7.81
CA SER A 17 52.04 4.25 8.81
C SER A 17 50.55 4.10 8.46
N LEU A 18 49.91 3.06 9.00
CA LEU A 18 48.46 3.02 9.04
C LEU A 18 47.98 4.09 10.03
N PRO A 19 47.01 4.94 9.66
CA PRO A 19 46.42 5.86 10.63
C PRO A 19 45.81 5.01 11.76
N THR A 20 46.35 5.19 12.96
CA THR A 20 45.74 4.68 14.18
C THR A 20 44.43 5.44 14.36
N PHE A 21 43.31 4.84 13.98
CA PHE A 21 42.02 5.29 14.50
C PHE A 21 42.04 5.00 15.99
N ALA A 22 42.07 6.07 16.80
CA ALA A 22 41.90 5.97 18.22
C ALA A 22 40.58 5.24 18.50
N GLN A 23 40.67 4.10 19.18
CA GLN A 23 39.53 3.38 19.69
C GLN A 23 38.99 4.17 20.89
N ASP A 24 38.15 5.16 20.62
CA ASP A 24 37.33 5.78 21.65
C ASP A 24 36.43 4.69 22.25
N LYS A 25 36.50 4.54 23.58
CA LYS A 25 35.53 3.76 24.34
C LYS A 25 34.14 4.24 23.97
N PRO A 26 33.13 3.37 23.79
CA PRO A 26 31.78 3.83 23.54
C PRO A 26 31.33 4.63 24.77
N THR A 27 31.29 5.95 24.64
CA THR A 27 30.59 6.82 25.57
C THR A 27 29.12 6.45 25.49
N GLU A 28 28.59 5.96 26.60
CA GLU A 28 27.21 5.50 26.84
C GLU A 28 26.19 6.67 26.82
N THR A 29 26.36 7.64 25.90
CA THR A 29 25.54 8.86 25.81
C THR A 29 25.35 9.30 24.37
N ALA A 30 25.28 8.34 23.45
CA ALA A 30 24.89 8.58 22.06
C ALA A 30 24.04 7.44 21.52
N ILE A 31 23.04 6.97 22.28
CA ILE A 31 21.80 6.54 21.63
C ILE A 31 21.01 7.82 21.40
N GLN A 32 21.41 8.51 20.33
CA GLN A 32 20.68 9.58 19.71
C GLN A 32 19.23 9.13 19.57
N GLN A 33 18.31 9.99 20.00
CA GLN A 33 16.86 9.82 19.83
C GLN A 33 16.60 9.22 18.45
N ALA A 34 16.10 7.98 18.43
CA ALA A 34 15.58 7.41 17.19
C ALA A 34 14.58 8.42 16.62
N PRO A 35 14.60 8.70 15.31
CA PRO A 35 13.64 9.63 14.73
C PRO A 35 12.25 9.19 15.14
N GLU A 36 11.48 10.12 15.71
CA GLU A 36 10.08 9.89 16.02
C GLU A 36 9.39 9.48 14.71
N ILE A 37 8.89 8.25 14.64
CA ILE A 37 8.13 7.79 13.48
C ILE A 37 6.81 8.55 13.53
N VAL A 38 6.76 9.70 12.85
CA VAL A 38 5.52 10.44 12.66
C VAL A 38 4.65 9.61 11.72
N GLU A 39 3.52 9.12 12.22
CA GLU A 39 2.48 8.54 11.38
C GLU A 39 1.88 9.67 10.53
N ILE A 40 2.29 9.74 9.25
CA ILE A 40 1.90 10.82 8.33
C ILE A 40 0.43 10.68 7.87
N TYR A 41 -0.18 9.50 8.05
CA TYR A 41 -1.52 9.20 7.56
C TYR A 41 -2.29 8.34 8.56
N THR A 42 -3.31 8.94 9.18
CA THR A 42 -4.12 8.32 10.23
C THR A 42 -5.41 7.70 9.67
N ALA A 43 -6.16 6.98 10.52
CA ALA A 43 -7.49 6.50 10.17
C ALA A 43 -8.50 7.63 9.88
N ASP A 44 -8.35 8.79 10.54
CA ASP A 44 -9.19 9.96 10.29
C ASP A 44 -8.87 10.58 8.92
N ASP A 45 -7.60 10.59 8.53
CA ASP A 45 -7.17 11.02 7.19
C ASP A 45 -7.74 10.09 6.11
N ALA A 46 -7.69 8.77 6.34
CA ALA A 46 -8.34 7.78 5.48
C ALA A 46 -9.84 8.03 5.28
N ALA A 47 -10.56 8.29 6.38
CA ALA A 47 -11.97 8.62 6.32
C ALA A 47 -12.24 9.93 5.55
N ALA A 48 -11.39 10.95 5.76
CA ALA A 48 -11.49 12.23 5.04
C ALA A 48 -11.25 12.06 3.54
N VAL A 49 -10.24 11.29 3.13
CA VAL A 49 -9.94 10.98 1.72
C VAL A 49 -11.10 10.20 1.08
N LEU A 50 -11.64 9.19 1.76
CA LEU A 50 -12.80 8.43 1.28
C LEU A 50 -14.01 9.33 1.04
N ASN A 51 -14.32 10.21 2.00
CA ASN A 51 -15.40 11.18 1.87
C ASN A 51 -15.20 12.11 0.67
N ALA A 52 -13.98 12.61 0.47
CA ALA A 52 -13.65 13.46 -0.66
C ALA A 52 -13.85 12.74 -2.00
N ARG A 53 -13.43 11.48 -2.11
CA ARG A 53 -13.60 10.67 -3.33
C ARG A 53 -15.05 10.33 -3.63
N ILE A 54 -15.85 10.00 -2.61
CA ILE A 54 -17.29 9.77 -2.75
C ILE A 54 -17.99 11.04 -3.27
N LEU A 55 -17.68 12.20 -2.68
CA LEU A 55 -18.22 13.48 -3.12
C LEU A 55 -17.79 13.81 -4.55
N ALA A 56 -16.52 13.61 -4.88
CA ALA A 56 -15.99 13.87 -6.21
C ALA A 56 -16.59 12.92 -7.26
N LEU A 57 -16.81 11.63 -6.95
CA LEU A 57 -17.51 10.69 -7.83
C LEU A 57 -18.93 11.18 -8.14
N LYS A 58 -19.69 11.56 -7.10
CA LYS A 58 -21.04 12.14 -7.27
C LYS A 58 -21.01 13.37 -8.16
N THR A 59 -20.03 14.24 -7.94
CA THR A 59 -19.83 15.48 -8.70
C THR A 59 -19.55 15.20 -10.18
N VAL A 60 -18.64 14.28 -10.47
CA VAL A 60 -18.26 13.90 -11.85
C VAL A 60 -19.45 13.35 -12.64
N MET A 61 -20.32 12.58 -11.99
CA MET A 61 -21.54 12.07 -12.62
C MET A 61 -22.58 13.15 -12.93
N ALA A 62 -22.52 14.31 -12.27
CA ALA A 62 -23.43 15.45 -12.45
C ALA A 62 -24.91 15.00 -12.48
N LEU A 63 -25.36 14.38 -11.39
CA LEU A 63 -26.69 13.78 -11.27
C LEU A 63 -27.80 14.84 -11.21
N ASN A 64 -28.88 14.64 -11.97
CA ASN A 64 -30.13 15.40 -11.80
C ASN A 64 -30.94 14.88 -10.58
N ASP A 65 -32.00 15.60 -10.21
CA ASP A 65 -32.81 15.31 -9.01
C ASP A 65 -33.41 13.89 -9.00
N ASP A 66 -33.81 13.36 -10.17
CA ASP A 66 -34.36 12.01 -10.27
C ASP A 66 -33.26 10.95 -10.11
N GLN A 67 -32.09 11.17 -10.72
CA GLN A 67 -30.94 10.26 -10.62
C GLN A 67 -30.38 10.22 -9.20
N GLN A 68 -30.39 11.36 -8.48
CA GLN A 68 -29.88 11.46 -7.10
C GLN A 68 -30.59 10.52 -6.13
N LYS A 69 -31.85 10.14 -6.39
CA LYS A 69 -32.61 9.20 -5.56
C LYS A 69 -31.96 7.81 -5.49
N ASN A 70 -31.16 7.45 -6.49
CA ASN A 70 -30.45 6.18 -6.55
C ASN A 70 -29.05 6.23 -5.90
N TRP A 71 -28.58 7.42 -5.51
CA TRP A 71 -27.20 7.60 -5.05
C TRP A 71 -26.91 6.96 -3.69
N ASP A 72 -27.84 7.07 -2.73
CA ASP A 72 -27.59 6.65 -1.35
C ASP A 72 -27.24 5.16 -1.24
N THR A 73 -27.86 4.31 -2.07
CA THR A 73 -27.56 2.88 -2.16
C THR A 73 -26.14 2.63 -2.68
N VAL A 74 -25.69 3.42 -3.66
CA VAL A 74 -24.33 3.32 -4.22
C VAL A 74 -23.30 3.80 -3.21
N GLU A 75 -23.53 4.96 -2.58
CA GLU A 75 -22.64 5.50 -1.54
C GLU A 75 -22.48 4.51 -0.38
N LYS A 76 -23.59 3.93 0.10
CA LYS A 76 -23.56 2.93 1.16
C LYS A 76 -22.72 1.71 0.76
N ALA A 77 -22.83 1.24 -0.49
CA ALA A 77 -22.05 0.10 -0.97
C ALA A 77 -20.55 0.44 -1.03
N ILE A 78 -20.17 1.63 -1.50
CA ILE A 78 -18.77 2.07 -1.52
C ILE A 78 -18.19 2.14 -0.11
N ARG A 79 -18.93 2.73 0.85
CA ARG A 79 -18.49 2.84 2.25
C ARG A 79 -18.32 1.48 2.92
N ASP A 80 -19.25 0.55 2.67
CA ASP A 80 -19.17 -0.82 3.17
C ASP A 80 -17.92 -1.54 2.64
N ILE A 81 -17.64 -1.41 1.35
CA ILE A 81 -16.44 -2.01 0.72
C ILE A 81 -15.16 -1.40 1.29
N ALA A 82 -15.07 -0.07 1.36
CA ALA A 82 -13.89 0.61 1.89
C ALA A 82 -13.63 0.27 3.36
N GLY A 83 -14.69 0.14 4.17
CA GLY A 83 -14.59 -0.32 5.56
C GLY A 83 -14.01 -1.74 5.65
N LYS A 84 -14.52 -2.66 4.84
CA LYS A 84 -13.99 -4.05 4.78
C LYS A 84 -12.55 -4.11 4.27
N ALA A 85 -12.18 -3.25 3.33
CA ALA A 85 -10.80 -3.10 2.87
C ALA A 85 -9.86 -2.70 4.03
N ALA A 86 -10.25 -1.71 4.83
CA ALA A 86 -9.50 -1.29 6.02
C ALA A 86 -9.42 -2.40 7.08
N GLU A 87 -10.51 -3.14 7.32
CA GLU A 87 -10.51 -4.30 8.22
C GLU A 87 -9.51 -5.37 7.74
N ARG A 88 -9.48 -5.68 6.44
CA ARG A 88 -8.52 -6.64 5.87
C ARG A 88 -7.08 -6.20 6.05
N LYS A 89 -6.77 -4.91 5.91
CA LYS A 89 -5.44 -4.37 6.20
C LYS A 89 -5.05 -4.58 7.66
N LEU A 90 -5.95 -4.29 8.59
CA LEU A 90 -5.73 -4.52 10.01
C LEU A 90 -5.48 -6.01 10.30
N GLU A 91 -6.28 -6.91 9.74
CA GLU A 91 -6.08 -8.35 9.94
C GLU A 91 -4.77 -8.84 9.33
N ARG A 92 -4.36 -8.32 8.17
CA ARG A 92 -3.05 -8.61 7.60
C ARG A 92 -1.88 -8.12 8.46
N SER A 93 -2.02 -6.95 9.10
CA SER A 93 -0.97 -6.43 10.00
C SER A 93 -0.72 -7.34 11.21
N LYS A 94 -1.72 -8.13 11.62
CA LYS A 94 -1.64 -9.10 12.72
C LYS A 94 -1.27 -10.51 12.26
N ALA A 95 -1.36 -10.80 10.96
CA ALA A 95 -1.17 -12.14 10.42
C ALA A 95 0.30 -12.56 10.44
N LYS A 96 0.55 -13.86 10.63
CA LYS A 96 1.91 -14.42 10.51
C LYS A 96 2.40 -14.31 9.05
N PRO A 97 3.71 -14.10 8.83
CA PRO A 97 4.30 -14.19 7.50
C PRO A 97 3.95 -15.51 6.81
N PRO A 98 3.77 -15.52 5.48
CA PRO A 98 3.52 -16.75 4.73
C PRO A 98 4.70 -17.72 4.88
N GLY A 99 4.43 -19.02 4.98
CA GLY A 99 5.47 -20.03 5.21
C GLY A 99 6.16 -20.49 3.92
N ASN A 100 5.49 -20.36 2.77
CA ASN A 100 6.00 -20.78 1.46
C ASN A 100 5.26 -20.06 0.30
N ILE A 101 5.63 -20.36 -0.94
CA ILE A 101 5.05 -19.74 -2.15
C ILE A 101 3.56 -20.11 -2.36
N ALA A 102 3.13 -21.32 -2.00
CA ALA A 102 1.72 -21.71 -2.12
C ALA A 102 0.85 -20.88 -1.18
N ASP A 103 1.30 -20.64 0.07
CA ASP A 103 0.58 -19.78 1.03
C ASP A 103 0.43 -18.35 0.49
N ILE A 104 1.43 -17.82 -0.22
CA ILE A 104 1.37 -16.49 -0.84
C ILE A 104 0.30 -16.47 -1.94
N LEU A 105 0.30 -17.48 -2.81
CA LEU A 105 -0.64 -17.57 -3.91
C LEU A 105 -2.08 -17.76 -3.42
N GLU A 106 -2.29 -18.56 -2.37
CA GLU A 106 -3.60 -18.77 -1.75
C GLU A 106 -4.14 -17.48 -1.15
N ARG A 107 -3.34 -16.78 -0.33
CA ARG A 107 -3.72 -15.47 0.23
C ARG A 107 -4.05 -14.44 -0.86
N THR A 108 -3.31 -14.48 -1.97
CA THR A 108 -3.56 -13.58 -3.11
C THR A 108 -4.89 -13.93 -3.78
N ALA A 109 -5.15 -15.22 -4.03
CA ALA A 109 -6.39 -15.68 -4.64
C ALA A 109 -7.62 -15.32 -3.81
N ASP A 110 -7.57 -15.54 -2.48
CA ASP A 110 -8.65 -15.19 -1.56
C ASP A 110 -8.96 -13.69 -1.57
N ALA A 111 -7.92 -12.85 -1.63
CA ALA A 111 -8.07 -11.41 -1.73
C ALA A 111 -8.73 -10.99 -3.05
N GLU A 112 -8.34 -11.59 -4.18
CA GLU A 112 -8.98 -11.31 -5.49
C GLU A 112 -10.42 -11.80 -5.55
N ILE A 113 -10.73 -12.98 -4.99
CA ILE A 113 -12.10 -13.50 -4.88
C ILE A 113 -12.97 -12.53 -4.08
N THR A 114 -12.48 -12.11 -2.91
CA THR A 114 -13.18 -11.16 -2.02
C THR A 114 -13.47 -9.84 -2.73
N ARG A 115 -12.44 -9.23 -3.34
CA ARG A 115 -12.60 -7.98 -4.11
C ARG A 115 -13.57 -8.16 -5.28
N GLY A 116 -13.54 -9.30 -5.97
CA GLY A 116 -14.47 -9.64 -7.04
C GLY A 116 -15.93 -9.73 -6.56
N GLU A 117 -16.19 -10.32 -5.40
CA GLU A 117 -17.52 -10.36 -4.81
C GLU A 117 -18.02 -8.98 -4.37
N GLU A 118 -17.14 -8.15 -3.82
CA GLU A 118 -17.43 -6.77 -3.47
C GLU A 118 -17.78 -5.93 -4.72
N LEU A 119 -17.04 -6.10 -5.82
CA LEU A 119 -17.39 -5.48 -7.10
C LEU A 119 -18.74 -5.93 -7.65
N LYS A 120 -19.10 -7.21 -7.48
CA LYS A 120 -20.44 -7.70 -7.86
C LYS A 120 -21.54 -7.01 -7.03
N LYS A 121 -21.32 -6.84 -5.72
CA LYS A 121 -22.26 -6.14 -4.84
C LYS A 121 -22.40 -4.67 -5.22
N LEU A 122 -21.30 -3.98 -5.50
CA LEU A 122 -21.31 -2.61 -6.01
C LEU A 122 -22.06 -2.51 -7.33
N THR A 123 -21.81 -3.45 -8.26
CA THR A 123 -22.51 -3.50 -9.54
C THR A 123 -24.03 -3.61 -9.34
N VAL A 124 -24.49 -4.48 -8.43
CA VAL A 124 -25.92 -4.61 -8.09
C VAL A 124 -26.47 -3.30 -7.54
N ALA A 125 -25.75 -2.64 -6.62
CA ALA A 125 -26.15 -1.35 -6.05
C ALA A 125 -26.22 -0.23 -7.11
N MET A 126 -25.31 -0.26 -8.10
CA MET A 126 -25.23 0.74 -9.16
C MET A 126 -26.29 0.57 -10.26
N LYS A 127 -26.91 -0.60 -10.41
CA LYS A 127 -27.85 -0.87 -11.52
C LYS A 127 -28.93 0.21 -11.72
N PRO A 128 -29.71 0.60 -10.70
CA PRO A 128 -30.77 1.61 -10.88
C PRO A 128 -30.21 2.98 -11.27
N LEU A 129 -29.04 3.33 -10.71
CA LEU A 129 -28.37 4.57 -11.06
C LEU A 129 -27.92 4.53 -12.52
N VAL A 130 -27.17 3.51 -12.92
CA VAL A 130 -26.63 3.34 -14.28
C VAL A 130 -27.74 3.32 -15.33
N GLU A 131 -28.85 2.63 -15.08
CA GLU A 131 -30.03 2.61 -15.95
C GLU A 131 -30.63 4.01 -16.18
N SER A 132 -30.49 4.92 -15.20
CA SER A 132 -30.95 6.30 -15.29
C SER A 132 -29.93 7.28 -15.89
N LEU A 133 -28.66 6.88 -16.05
CA LEU A 133 -27.59 7.74 -16.54
C LEU A 133 -27.55 7.81 -18.07
N THR A 134 -27.26 9.00 -18.59
CA THR A 134 -26.87 9.14 -20.00
C THR A 134 -25.52 8.47 -20.26
N PHE A 135 -25.28 8.08 -21.52
CA PHE A 135 -23.98 7.52 -21.92
C PHE A 135 -22.80 8.42 -21.52
N ALA A 136 -22.93 9.74 -21.73
CA ALA A 136 -21.91 10.70 -21.36
C ALA A 136 -21.64 10.78 -19.85
N GLN A 137 -22.62 10.50 -18.99
CA GLN A 137 -22.41 10.41 -17.54
C GLN A 137 -21.71 9.10 -17.17
N GLN A 138 -22.12 7.98 -17.78
CA GLN A 138 -21.52 6.67 -17.53
C GLN A 138 -20.02 6.67 -17.86
N MET A 139 -19.62 7.26 -18.98
CA MET A 139 -18.21 7.28 -19.42
C MET A 139 -17.28 8.10 -18.52
N ARG A 140 -17.82 8.89 -17.57
CA ARG A 140 -16.98 9.64 -16.60
C ARG A 140 -16.59 8.81 -15.39
N ILE A 141 -17.32 7.74 -15.11
CA ILE A 141 -17.14 6.90 -13.92
C ILE A 141 -15.85 6.08 -13.98
N PRO A 142 -15.52 5.36 -15.08
CA PRO A 142 -14.37 4.46 -15.09
C PRO A 142 -13.04 5.17 -14.77
N SER A 143 -12.75 6.26 -15.47
CA SER A 143 -11.53 7.05 -15.24
C SER A 143 -11.43 7.54 -13.80
N PHE A 144 -12.53 7.98 -13.20
CA PHE A 144 -12.55 8.42 -11.81
C PHE A 144 -12.35 7.27 -10.81
N LEU A 145 -12.84 6.07 -11.12
CA LEU A 145 -12.61 4.87 -10.30
C LEU A 145 -11.17 4.35 -10.38
N GLY A 146 -10.32 4.93 -11.23
CA GLY A 146 -8.98 4.42 -11.53
C GLY A 146 -9.01 3.25 -12.52
N MET A 147 -10.14 3.03 -13.21
CA MET A 147 -10.23 2.03 -14.26
C MET A 147 -9.42 2.52 -15.46
N LYS A 148 -8.38 1.76 -15.79
CA LYS A 148 -7.67 1.87 -17.05
C LYS A 148 -8.51 1.03 -18.00
N GLU A 149 -9.46 1.66 -18.68
CA GLU A 149 -10.21 1.02 -19.76
C GLU A 149 -9.22 0.20 -20.59
N SER A 150 -9.54 -1.08 -20.79
CA SER A 150 -8.68 -2.15 -21.31
C SER A 150 -8.05 -1.81 -22.67
N SER A 151 -7.14 -0.84 -22.70
CA SER A 151 -6.44 -0.37 -23.90
C SER A 151 -5.54 -1.47 -24.47
N ASN A 152 -5.27 -2.51 -23.67
CA ASN A 152 -4.34 -3.58 -23.95
C ASN A 152 -4.96 -4.99 -23.80
N GLY A 153 -6.25 -5.12 -23.51
CA GLY A 153 -6.91 -6.42 -23.28
C GLY A 153 -6.65 -7.08 -21.92
N LEU A 154 -5.98 -6.37 -20.99
CA LEU A 154 -5.66 -6.88 -19.66
C LEU A 154 -6.82 -6.64 -18.69
N ALA A 155 -7.05 -7.60 -17.79
CA ALA A 155 -8.01 -7.43 -16.71
C ALA A 155 -7.58 -6.26 -15.81
N GLN A 156 -8.54 -5.42 -15.43
CA GLN A 156 -8.34 -4.34 -14.47
C GLN A 156 -7.88 -4.94 -13.13
N PRO A 157 -6.68 -4.60 -12.61
CA PRO A 157 -6.30 -5.02 -11.27
C PRO A 157 -7.25 -4.36 -10.28
N THR A 158 -7.92 -5.18 -9.46
CA THR A 158 -8.90 -4.65 -8.50
C THR A 158 -8.22 -3.80 -7.43
N SER A 159 -6.95 -4.08 -7.10
CA SER A 159 -6.12 -3.28 -6.19
C SER A 159 -5.87 -1.83 -6.64
N GLU A 160 -6.00 -1.53 -7.94
CA GLU A 160 -5.83 -0.17 -8.47
C GLU A 160 -7.11 0.68 -8.32
N LEU A 161 -8.24 0.06 -8.00
CA LEU A 161 -9.48 0.80 -7.78
C LEU A 161 -9.43 1.42 -6.39
N TRP A 162 -9.62 2.73 -6.33
CA TRP A 162 -9.45 3.47 -5.07
C TRP A 162 -10.42 3.05 -3.96
N ILE A 163 -11.51 2.36 -4.30
CA ILE A 163 -12.45 1.77 -3.34
C ILE A 163 -11.81 0.67 -2.46
N PHE A 164 -10.66 0.13 -2.88
CA PHE A 164 -9.86 -0.86 -2.14
C PHE A 164 -8.51 -0.31 -1.67
N GLU A 165 -8.26 1.00 -1.76
CA GLU A 165 -6.94 1.56 -1.43
C GLU A 165 -6.54 1.29 0.03
N GLU A 166 -7.50 1.37 0.96
CA GLU A 166 -7.26 1.09 2.39
C GLU A 166 -6.86 -0.35 2.67
N GLU A 167 -6.97 -1.25 1.68
CA GLU A 167 -6.44 -2.59 1.81
C GLU A 167 -4.90 -2.59 1.63
N GLN A 168 -4.29 -1.69 0.86
CA GLN A 168 -2.84 -1.66 0.60
C GLN A 168 -2.02 -1.31 1.85
#